data_AF-A0A8B9F5Y1-F1
#
_entry.id   AF-A0A8B9F5Y1-F1
#
_cell.length_a   1.000
_cell.length_b   1.000
_cell.length_c   1.000
_cell.angle_alpha   90.00
_cell.angle_beta   90.00
_cell.angle_gamma   90.00
#
_symmetry.space_group_name_H-M   'P 1'
#
loop_
_entity.id
_entity.type
_entity.pdbx_description
1 polymer ?
#
loop_
_entity_poly.entity_id
_entity_poly.type
_entity_poly.pdbx_seq_one_letter_code
_entity_poly.pdbx_strand_id
1 'polypeptide(L)'
;MAAAAGGAARGRGATSFQRKAAAGSRLATVAGTRPSVRHGQLLLSSGLPSLDCVLGGGIAVGTLLLIEEDKYGFYSSLLFKYFLAEGVVCGHDLFVASAKEHPDSILKTFQEN
;
A
#
# COMPACT_ATOMS: atom_id res chain seq x y z
N MET A 1 -54.74 11.10 -20.52
CA MET A 1 -54.98 11.52 -19.12
C MET A 1 -53.74 11.09 -18.33
N ALA A 2 -52.62 11.84 -18.34
CA ALA A 2 -52.29 13.07 -17.58
C ALA A 2 -52.51 12.86 -16.06
N ALA A 3 -51.60 13.10 -15.11
CA ALA A 3 -50.37 13.91 -14.98
C ALA A 3 -49.50 13.34 -13.81
N ALA A 4 -48.15 13.32 -13.84
CA ALA A 4 -47.13 14.33 -13.48
C ALA A 4 -47.01 14.74 -11.98
N ALA A 5 -45.85 14.44 -11.37
CA ALA A 5 -45.07 15.24 -10.38
C ALA A 5 -43.80 14.43 -10.05
N GLY A 6 -42.54 14.90 -10.07
CA GLY A 6 -42.02 16.25 -9.89
C GLY A 6 -41.16 16.26 -8.63
N GLY A 7 -39.83 16.11 -8.76
CA GLY A 7 -38.92 16.08 -7.61
C GLY A 7 -37.45 16.18 -8.01
N ALA A 8 -37.02 17.38 -8.41
CA ALA A 8 -35.65 17.70 -8.79
C ALA A 8 -34.70 17.67 -7.58
N ALA A 9 -33.68 16.81 -7.63
CA ALA A 9 -32.55 16.87 -6.71
C ALA A 9 -31.50 17.87 -7.24
N ARG A 10 -31.46 19.02 -6.55
CA ARG A 10 -30.54 20.16 -6.66
C ARG A 10 -29.11 19.77 -7.05
N GLY A 11 -28.57 20.53 -8.01
CA GLY A 11 -27.19 20.43 -8.46
C GLY A 11 -26.16 20.58 -7.33
N ARG A 12 -25.17 19.70 -7.34
CA ARG A 12 -23.85 20.01 -6.78
C ARG A 12 -23.01 20.53 -7.93
N GLY A 13 -22.66 21.81 -7.87
CA GLY A 13 -21.75 22.44 -8.81
C GLY A 13 -20.46 21.62 -8.91
N ALA A 14 -20.25 20.98 -10.06
CA ALA A 14 -18.91 20.61 -10.46
C ALA A 14 -18.16 21.93 -10.67
N THR A 15 -17.12 22.17 -9.86
CA THR A 15 -16.27 23.33 -10.03
C THR A 15 -15.63 23.27 -11.43
N SER A 16 -15.48 24.41 -12.09
CA SER A 16 -14.93 24.54 -13.45
C SER A 16 -13.50 24.00 -13.61
N PHE A 17 -12.82 23.71 -12.50
CA PHE A 17 -11.53 23.03 -12.47
C PHE A 17 -11.70 21.51 -12.56
N GLN A 18 -12.11 21.02 -13.73
CA GLN A 18 -11.98 19.60 -14.04
C GLN A 18 -10.54 19.33 -14.48
N ARG A 19 -9.71 18.84 -13.55
CA ARG A 19 -8.37 18.33 -13.90
C ARG A 19 -8.55 17.14 -14.83
N LYS A 20 -8.26 17.33 -16.12
CA LYS A 20 -8.14 16.26 -17.09
C LYS A 20 -7.05 15.31 -16.60
N ALA A 21 -7.44 14.18 -16.01
CA ALA A 21 -6.51 13.09 -15.75
C ALA A 21 -5.89 12.71 -17.10
N ALA A 22 -4.59 12.95 -17.26
CA ALA A 22 -3.90 12.65 -18.50
C ALA A 22 -4.10 11.16 -18.79
N ALA A 23 -4.84 10.86 -19.86
CA ALA A 23 -5.21 9.51 -20.28
C ALA A 23 -4.01 8.64 -20.69
N GLY A 24 -2.77 9.11 -20.50
CA GLY A 24 -1.52 8.42 -20.81
C GLY A 24 -0.52 8.33 -19.65
N SER A 25 -0.89 8.74 -18.42
CA SER A 25 -0.02 8.64 -17.22
C SER A 25 -0.72 7.92 -16.07
N ARG A 26 -1.50 6.87 -16.37
CA ARG A 26 -1.81 5.89 -15.33
C ARG A 26 -0.52 5.11 -15.11
N LEU A 27 0.27 5.51 -14.10
CA LEU A 27 1.24 4.60 -13.50
C LEU A 27 0.52 3.27 -13.35
N ALA A 28 1.13 2.19 -13.85
CA ALA A 28 0.54 0.86 -13.82
C ALA A 28 -0.10 0.65 -12.44
N THR A 29 -1.40 0.42 -12.40
CA THR A 29 -2.14 0.28 -11.15
C THR A 29 -1.77 -1.07 -10.56
N VAL A 30 -0.63 -1.13 -9.87
CA VAL A 30 -0.20 -2.28 -9.10
C VAL A 30 -1.12 -2.38 -7.88
N ALA A 31 -1.70 -3.55 -7.66
CA ALA A 31 -2.56 -3.80 -6.50
C ALA A 31 -1.85 -3.38 -5.21
N GLY A 32 -2.57 -2.85 -4.21
CA GLY A 32 -1.96 -2.41 -2.95
C GLY A 32 -1.09 -1.14 -3.01
N THR A 33 -0.85 -0.55 -4.19
CA THR A 33 -0.07 0.69 -4.30
C THR A 33 -0.93 1.95 -4.31
N ARG A 34 -0.39 3.05 -3.78
CA ARG A 34 -1.04 4.37 -3.76
C ARG A 34 -0.17 5.39 -4.50
N PRO A 35 -0.74 6.23 -5.38
CA PRO A 35 0.03 7.27 -6.05
C PRO A 35 0.43 8.37 -5.05
N SER A 36 1.73 8.66 -4.96
CA SER A 36 2.26 9.77 -4.17
C SER A 36 1.82 11.10 -4.77
N VAL A 37 1.20 11.95 -3.95
CA VAL A 37 0.75 13.29 -4.34
C VAL A 37 1.92 14.23 -4.64
N ARG A 38 3.10 13.98 -4.03
CA ARG A 38 4.27 14.86 -4.13
C ARG A 38 5.18 14.55 -5.33
N HIS A 39 5.44 13.27 -5.59
CA HIS A 39 6.48 12.86 -6.55
C HIS A 39 5.95 12.03 -7.73
N GLY A 40 4.65 11.72 -7.76
CA GLY A 40 4.09 10.88 -8.82
C GLY A 40 4.70 9.47 -8.86
N GLN A 41 5.24 9.00 -7.73
CA GLN A 41 5.72 7.62 -7.57
C GLN A 41 4.64 6.77 -6.91
N LEU A 42 4.66 5.47 -7.17
CA LEU A 42 3.81 4.53 -6.45
C LEU A 42 4.43 4.22 -5.09
N LEU A 43 3.61 4.28 -4.05
CA LEU A 43 3.97 3.92 -2.68
C LEU A 43 3.29 2.61 -2.30
N LEU A 44 4.02 1.77 -1.59
CA LEU A 44 3.59 0.55 -0.91
C LEU A 44 3.46 0.80 0.58
N SER A 45 2.46 0.19 1.20
CA SER A 45 2.34 0.13 2.65
C SER A 45 3.43 -0.79 3.22
N SER A 46 3.98 -0.44 4.37
CA SER A 46 4.87 -1.34 5.13
C SER A 46 4.11 -2.37 5.97
N GLY A 47 2.78 -2.31 5.99
CA GLY A 47 1.92 -3.05 6.91
C GLY A 47 1.85 -2.42 8.31
N LEU A 48 2.59 -1.34 8.57
CA LEU A 48 2.58 -0.61 9.83
C LEU A 48 2.35 0.89 9.60
N PRO A 49 1.14 1.43 9.92
CA PRO A 49 0.78 2.81 9.61
C PRO A 49 1.70 3.87 10.24
N SER A 50 2.25 3.60 11.43
CA SER A 50 3.18 4.52 12.08
C SER A 50 4.50 4.64 11.31
N LEU A 51 5.01 3.54 10.74
CA LEU A 51 6.21 3.54 9.91
C LEU A 51 5.94 4.24 8.57
N ASP A 52 4.79 3.97 7.95
CA ASP A 52 4.41 4.65 6.70
C ASP A 52 4.34 6.16 6.88
N CYS A 53 3.79 6.64 7.99
CA CYS A 53 3.78 8.07 8.32
C CYS A 53 5.19 8.66 8.40
N VAL A 54 6.13 7.97 9.05
CA VAL A 54 7.53 8.42 9.17
C VAL A 54 8.24 8.42 7.81
N LEU A 55 7.95 7.43 6.96
CA LEU A 55 8.49 7.33 5.59
C LEU A 55 7.83 8.29 4.58
N GLY A 56 6.85 9.10 5.02
CA GLY A 56 6.19 10.09 4.18
C GLY A 56 5.01 9.55 3.35
N GLY A 57 4.45 8.41 3.77
CA GLY A 57 3.24 7.78 3.22
C GLY A 57 3.41 6.33 2.77
N GLY A 58 4.58 5.72 3.00
CA GLY A 58 4.92 4.35 2.61
C GLY A 58 6.27 4.23 1.93
N ILE A 59 6.55 3.05 1.38
CA ILE A 59 7.80 2.68 0.70
C ILE A 59 7.64 2.91 -0.80
N ALA A 60 8.56 3.61 -1.46
CA ALA A 60 8.48 3.83 -2.90
C ALA A 60 8.79 2.53 -3.68
N VAL A 61 7.98 2.22 -4.70
CA VAL A 61 8.21 1.06 -5.57
C VAL A 61 9.57 1.18 -6.27
N GLY A 62 10.34 0.08 -6.29
CA GLY A 62 11.68 0.05 -6.86
C GLY A 62 12.80 0.53 -5.93
N THR A 63 12.49 0.75 -4.65
CA THR A 63 13.49 1.08 -3.62
C THR A 63 13.78 -0.11 -2.70
N LEU A 64 14.87 -0.01 -1.94
CA LEU A 64 15.26 -0.99 -0.92
C LEU A 64 15.03 -0.38 0.47
N LEU A 65 14.34 -1.11 1.34
CA LEU A 65 14.20 -0.80 2.75
C LEU A 65 15.16 -1.69 3.55
N LEU A 66 16.13 -1.07 4.22
CA LEU A 66 17.03 -1.76 5.15
C LEU A 66 16.58 -1.48 6.58
N ILE A 67 16.44 -2.52 7.38
CA ILE A 67 16.12 -2.42 8.81
C ILE A 67 17.33 -2.95 9.57
N GLU A 68 17.95 -2.09 10.38
CA GLU A 68 19.01 -2.49 11.30
C GLU A 68 18.39 -3.20 12.51
N GLU A 69 18.96 -4.34 12.89
CA GLU A 69 18.49 -5.12 14.03
C GLU A 69 19.07 -4.56 15.34
N ASP A 70 18.20 -4.36 16.33
CA ASP A 70 18.64 -4.14 17.72
C ASP A 70 19.21 -5.45 18.31
N LYS A 71 19.90 -5.36 19.45
CA LYS A 71 20.54 -6.43 20.21
C LYS A 71 19.68 -7.69 20.38
N TYR A 72 18.36 -7.55 20.43
CA TYR A 72 17.41 -8.66 20.57
C TYR A 72 16.63 -9.00 19.29
N GLY A 73 16.70 -8.18 18.22
CA GLY A 73 16.06 -8.46 16.93
C GLY A 73 14.52 -8.56 16.91
N PHE A 74 13.83 -8.26 18.02
CA PHE A 74 12.38 -8.43 18.10
C PHE A 74 11.62 -7.50 17.13
N TYR A 75 11.98 -6.21 17.10
CA TYR A 75 11.30 -5.23 16.26
C TYR A 75 11.57 -5.43 14.77
N SER A 76 12.78 -5.80 14.39
CA SER A 76 13.11 -6.09 12.99
C SER A 76 12.32 -7.29 12.47
N SER A 77 12.21 -8.36 13.27
CA SER A 77 11.38 -9.53 12.96
C SER A 77 9.90 -9.15 12.83
N LEU A 78 9.39 -8.30 13.72
CA LEU A 78 7.99 -7.84 13.67
C LEU A 78 7.69 -7.00 12.43
N LEU A 79 8.55 -6.02 12.12
CA LEU A 79 8.41 -5.18 10.93
C LEU A 79 8.49 -6.00 9.64
N PHE A 80 9.41 -6.97 9.59
CA PHE A 80 9.53 -7.90 8.47
C PHE A 80 8.26 -8.74 8.29
N LYS A 81 7.66 -9.24 9.38
CA LYS A 81 6.39 -9.98 9.33
C LYS A 81 5.23 -9.12 8.82
N TYR A 82 5.12 -7.88 9.27
CA TYR A 82 4.09 -6.96 8.77
C TYR A 82 4.26 -6.66 7.29
N PHE A 83 5.49 -6.46 6.82
CA PHE A 83 5.77 -6.25 5.40
C PHE A 83 5.36 -7.46 4.55
N LEU A 84 5.68 -8.68 4.99
CA LEU A 84 5.23 -9.90 4.32
C LEU A 84 3.71 -10.03 4.33
N ALA A 85 3.06 -9.79 5.48
CA ALA A 85 1.61 -9.86 5.59
C ALA A 85 0.90 -8.87 4.67
N GLU A 86 1.38 -7.63 4.58
CA GLU A 86 0.86 -6.62 3.65
C GLU A 86 0.99 -7.10 2.20
N GLY A 87 2.14 -7.67 1.84
CA GLY A 87 2.36 -8.26 0.52
C GLY A 87 1.39 -9.39 0.19
N VAL A 88 1.11 -10.28 1.14
CA VAL A 88 0.12 -11.36 0.98
C VAL A 88 -1.28 -10.78 0.78
N VAL A 89 -1.69 -9.82 1.60
CA VAL A 89 -3.01 -9.17 1.53
C VAL A 89 -3.18 -8.42 0.20
N CYS A 90 -2.12 -7.79 -0.30
CA CYS A 90 -2.13 -7.10 -1.59
C CYS A 90 -2.07 -8.05 -2.80
N GLY A 91 -1.81 -9.35 -2.59
CA GLY A 91 -1.64 -10.34 -3.65
C GLY A 91 -0.34 -10.14 -4.45
N HIS A 92 0.73 -9.69 -3.80
CA HIS A 92 2.06 -9.58 -4.42
C HIS A 92 2.80 -10.92 -4.38
N ASP A 93 3.62 -11.15 -5.40
CA ASP A 93 4.57 -12.26 -5.38
C ASP A 93 5.69 -11.94 -4.38
N LEU A 94 5.82 -12.79 -3.36
CA LEU A 94 6.80 -12.60 -2.29
C LEU A 94 7.96 -13.58 -2.46
N PHE A 95 9.16 -13.05 -2.37
CA PHE A 95 10.38 -13.83 -2.31
C PHE A 95 11.01 -13.70 -0.92
N VAL A 96 11.09 -14.81 -0.20
CA VAL A 96 11.68 -14.86 1.14
C VAL A 96 13.01 -15.62 1.05
N ALA A 97 14.09 -14.92 1.36
CA ALA A 97 15.42 -15.51 1.51
C ALA A 97 16.01 -15.09 2.86
N SER A 98 16.69 -16.00 3.52
CA SER A 98 17.36 -15.75 4.79
C SER A 98 18.73 -16.42 4.80
N ALA A 99 19.71 -15.71 5.35
CA ALA A 99 21.06 -16.24 5.58
C ALA A 99 21.21 -16.89 6.96
N LYS A 100 20.27 -16.63 7.89
CA LYS A 100 20.32 -17.14 9.28
C LYS A 100 19.51 -18.42 9.47
N GLU A 101 18.31 -18.46 8.89
CA GLU A 101 17.30 -19.48 9.15
C GLU A 101 16.73 -20.03 7.84
N HIS A 102 16.16 -21.23 7.85
CA HIS A 102 15.50 -21.77 6.67
C HIS A 102 14.22 -20.96 6.37
N PRO A 103 13.96 -20.56 5.11
CA PRO A 103 12.78 -19.74 4.77
C PRO A 103 11.45 -20.39 5.18
N ASP A 104 11.34 -21.71 5.16
CA ASP A 104 10.14 -22.42 5.60
C ASP A 104 9.80 -22.19 7.08
N SER A 105 10.81 -21.99 7.94
CA SER A 105 10.60 -21.72 9.36
C SER A 105 9.98 -20.34 9.58
N ILE A 106 10.37 -19.36 8.76
CA ILE A 106 9.79 -18.02 8.76
C ILE A 106 8.31 -18.11 8.37
N LEU A 107 7.98 -18.91 7.36
CA LEU A 107 6.60 -19.08 6.90
C LEU A 107 5.71 -19.80 7.92
N LYS A 108 6.23 -20.81 8.61
CA LYS A 108 5.51 -21.52 9.70
C LYS A 108 5.10 -20.60 10.84
N THR A 109 5.87 -19.54 11.08
CA THR A 109 5.57 -18.57 12.14
C THR A 109 4.24 -17.82 11.91
N PHE A 110 3.74 -17.77 10.67
CA PHE A 110 2.42 -17.21 10.36
C PHE A 110 1.27 -18.22 10.58
N GLN A 111 1.57 -19.52 10.76
CA GLN A 111 0.58 -20.59 10.92
C GLN A 111 0.35 -21.01 12.37
N GLU A 112 1.26 -20.72 13.31
CA GLU A 112 1.19 -21.17 14.71
C GLU A 112 0.32 -20.30 15.65
N ASN A 113 -0.64 -19.53 15.13
CA ASN A 113 -1.62 -18.80 15.95
C ASN A 113 -3.04 -19.31 15.74
#